data_AF-A0A0Q8GSZ6-F1
#
_entry.id   AF-A0A0Q8GSZ6-F1
#
_cell.length_a   1.000
_cell.length_b   1.000
_cell.length_c   1.000
_cell.angle_alpha   90.00
_cell.angle_beta   90.00
_cell.angle_gamma   90.00
#
_symmetry.space_group_name_H-M   'P 1'
#
loop_
_entity.id
_entity.type
_entity.pdbx_description
1 polymer ?
#
loop_
_entity_poly.entity_id
_entity_poly.type
_entity_poly.pdbx_seq_one_letter_code
_entity_poly.pdbx_strand_id
1 'polypeptide(L)'
;MFAEERIAAGDPPKGLESAWALKIEVSGATWSMAKSGARPIGDKLARQIERHCGKEAGWLDDEREPAGLTPGEQQFLSLALSTFRQTNSDGRKRLKQLLKSFG
;
A
#
# COMPACT_ATOMS: atom_id res chain seq x y z
N MET A 1 11.75 2.15 -1.70
CA MET A 1 10.94 1.20 -0.90
C MET A 1 11.06 -0.19 -1.55
N PHE A 2 11.19 -1.29 -0.80
CA PHE A 2 11.51 -2.63 -1.37
C PHE A 2 10.56 -3.08 -2.51
N ALA A 3 9.27 -2.74 -2.41
CA ALA A 3 8.30 -3.03 -3.44
C ALA A 3 8.52 -2.20 -4.72
N GLU A 4 8.83 -0.91 -4.58
CA GLU A 4 9.07 -0.01 -5.73
C GLU A 4 10.31 -0.43 -6.53
N GLU A 5 11.39 -0.86 -5.86
CA GLU A 5 12.63 -1.31 -6.51
C GLU A 5 12.42 -2.59 -7.32
N ARG A 6 11.60 -3.52 -6.82
CA ARG A 6 11.30 -4.81 -7.48
C ARG A 6 10.25 -4.67 -8.58
N ILE A 7 9.27 -3.79 -8.41
CA ILE A 7 8.32 -3.41 -9.47
C ILE A 7 9.05 -2.70 -10.61
N ALA A 8 9.99 -1.80 -10.30
CA ALA A 8 10.87 -1.18 -11.30
C ALA A 8 11.79 -2.21 -11.99
N ALA A 9 12.15 -3.30 -11.30
CA ALA A 9 12.90 -4.41 -11.87
C ALA A 9 12.06 -5.41 -12.69
N GLY A 10 10.74 -5.20 -12.81
CA GLY A 10 9.86 -6.02 -13.65
C GLY A 10 9.39 -7.33 -13.00
N ASP A 11 9.56 -7.51 -11.69
CA ASP A 11 9.10 -8.71 -11.00
C ASP A 11 7.55 -8.74 -10.91
N PRO A 12 6.89 -9.87 -11.24
CA PRO A 12 5.45 -9.98 -11.13
C PRO A 12 4.99 -9.85 -9.66
N PRO A 13 3.84 -9.21 -9.40
CA PRO A 13 3.34 -8.89 -8.05
C PRO A 13 3.23 -10.11 -7.11
N LYS A 14 3.07 -11.33 -7.67
CA LYS A 14 2.99 -12.58 -6.90
C LYS A 14 4.32 -13.02 -6.26
N GLY A 15 5.48 -12.61 -6.79
CA GLY A 15 6.79 -13.00 -6.26
C GLY A 15 7.31 -12.09 -5.15
N LEU A 16 6.81 -10.85 -5.09
CA LEU A 16 7.25 -9.82 -4.16
C LEU A 16 7.04 -10.19 -2.68
N GLU A 17 5.92 -10.84 -2.36
CA GLU A 17 5.62 -11.26 -0.99
C GLU A 17 6.54 -12.38 -0.52
N SER A 18 6.88 -13.31 -1.41
CA SER A 18 7.81 -14.40 -1.13
C SER A 18 9.25 -13.88 -0.96
N ALA A 19 9.68 -12.99 -1.85
CA ALA A 19 10.98 -12.32 -1.76
C ALA A 19 11.09 -11.46 -0.49
N TRP A 20 10.00 -10.79 -0.10
CA TRP A 20 9.94 -10.05 1.14
C TRP A 20 10.04 -10.96 2.36
N ALA A 21 9.26 -12.05 2.41
CA ALA A 21 9.31 -13.02 3.51
C ALA A 21 10.74 -13.57 3.70
N LEU A 22 11.43 -13.89 2.61
CA LEU A 22 12.85 -14.28 2.62
C LEU A 22 13.75 -13.16 3.18
N LYS A 23 13.54 -11.90 2.76
CA LYS A 23 14.32 -10.75 3.22
C LYS A 23 14.19 -10.51 4.72
N ILE A 24 13.01 -10.71 5.27
CA ILE A 24 12.76 -10.60 6.72
C ILE A 24 12.88 -11.96 7.41
N GLU A 25 13.50 -12.96 6.79
CA GLU A 25 13.79 -14.29 7.36
C GLU A 25 12.59 -15.02 7.99
N VAL A 26 11.41 -14.92 7.36
CA VAL A 26 10.21 -15.68 7.75
C VAL A 26 9.66 -16.51 6.60
N SER A 27 8.83 -17.50 6.93
CA SER A 27 8.12 -18.26 5.89
C SER A 27 7.05 -17.38 5.22
N GLY A 28 6.80 -17.62 3.93
CA GLY A 28 5.72 -16.93 3.20
C GLY A 28 4.35 -17.07 3.89
N ALA A 29 4.06 -18.23 4.49
CA ALA A 29 2.84 -18.45 5.26
C ALA A 29 2.77 -17.58 6.53
N THR A 30 3.89 -17.44 7.25
CA THR A 30 3.98 -16.55 8.42
C THR A 30 3.73 -15.10 8.04
N TRP A 31 4.32 -14.64 6.93
CA TRP A 31 4.09 -13.29 6.42
C TRP A 31 2.64 -13.08 5.96
N SER A 32 2.05 -14.04 5.24
CA SER A 32 0.64 -13.96 4.83
C SER A 32 -0.31 -13.90 6.02
N MET A 33 -0.07 -14.64 7.11
CA MET A 33 -0.88 -14.58 8.33
C MET A 33 -0.74 -13.25 9.07
N ALA A 34 0.47 -12.68 9.11
CA ALA A 34 0.69 -11.35 9.67
C ALA A 34 -0.03 -10.27 8.86
N LYS A 35 0.04 -10.37 7.52
CA LYS A 35 -0.60 -9.43 6.60
C LYS A 35 -2.13 -9.50 6.62
N SER A 36 -2.70 -10.70 6.74
CA SER A 36 -4.17 -10.87 6.81
C SER A 36 -4.77 -10.50 8.16
N GLY A 37 -3.94 -10.17 9.16
CA GLY A 37 -4.38 -9.91 10.53
C GLY A 37 -4.77 -11.18 11.29
N ALA A 38 -4.58 -12.38 10.72
CA ALA A 38 -4.88 -13.65 11.40
C ALA A 38 -3.94 -13.91 12.59
N ARG A 39 -2.73 -13.33 12.55
CA ARG A 39 -1.78 -13.36 13.67
C ARG A 39 -1.19 -11.97 13.88
N PRO A 40 -1.23 -11.41 15.10
CA PRO A 40 -0.54 -10.16 15.39
C PRO A 40 0.98 -10.34 15.20
N ILE A 41 1.63 -9.31 14.66
CA ILE A 41 3.09 -9.25 14.56
C ILE A 41 3.62 -9.11 15.99
N GLY A 42 4.29 -10.16 16.49
CA GLY A 42 4.93 -10.10 17.80
C GLY A 42 6.21 -9.27 17.78
N ASP A 43 6.66 -8.82 18.95
CA ASP A 43 7.81 -7.92 19.13
C ASP A 43 9.06 -8.39 18.38
N LYS A 44 9.35 -9.70 18.42
CA LYS A 44 10.53 -10.26 17.74
C LYS A 44 10.47 -10.04 16.22
N LEU A 45 9.29 -10.21 15.61
CA LEU A 45 9.11 -10.01 14.18
C LEU A 45 9.11 -8.52 13.84
N ALA A 46 8.51 -7.68 14.68
CA ALA A 46 8.57 -6.22 14.54
C ALA A 46 10.01 -5.72 14.53
N ARG A 47 10.82 -6.09 15.53
CA ARG A 47 12.27 -5.75 15.59
C ARG A 47 13.06 -6.29 14.41
N GLN A 48 12.66 -7.43 13.84
CA GLN A 48 13.31 -7.99 12.66
C GLN A 48 13.02 -7.14 11.42
N ILE A 49 11.75 -6.81 11.19
CA ILE A 49 11.33 -5.95 10.08
C ILE A 49 12.00 -4.58 10.19
N GLU A 50 12.02 -3.96 11.37
CA GLU A 50 12.67 -2.66 11.60
C GLU A 50 14.14 -2.68 11.19
N ARG A 51 14.90 -3.70 11.64
CA ARG A 51 16.31 -3.88 11.28
C ARG A 51 16.51 -4.05 9.77
N HIS A 52 15.73 -4.90 9.10
CA HIS A 52 15.85 -5.11 7.65
C HIS A 52 15.38 -3.91 6.82
N CYS A 53 14.59 -3.01 7.41
CA CYS A 53 14.13 -1.77 6.80
C CYS A 53 15.00 -0.55 7.14
N GLY A 54 15.99 -0.69 8.02
CA GLY A 54 16.75 0.44 8.55
C GLY A 54 15.88 1.44 9.33
N LYS A 55 14.84 0.95 10.00
CA LYS A 55 13.97 1.75 10.88
C LYS A 55 14.44 1.64 12.32
N GLU A 56 14.15 2.67 13.10
CA GLU A 56 14.44 2.68 14.53
C GLU A 56 13.60 1.62 15.26
N ALA A 57 14.13 1.12 16.37
CA ALA A 57 13.36 0.25 17.25
C ALA A 57 12.19 1.05 17.84
N GLY A 58 10.97 0.62 17.57
CA GLY A 58 9.74 1.28 18.01
C GLY A 58 8.88 1.75 16.83
N TRP A 59 9.47 1.78 15.64
CA TRP A 59 8.80 2.27 14.44
C TRP A 59 7.52 1.49 14.08
N LEU A 60 7.48 0.18 14.35
CA LEU A 60 6.29 -0.66 14.18
C LEU A 60 5.37 -0.70 15.41
N ASP A 61 5.82 -0.18 16.55
CA ASP A 61 5.03 -0.15 17.79
C ASP A 61 4.13 1.11 17.84
N ASP A 62 4.50 2.15 17.09
CA ASP A 62 3.67 3.33 16.89
C ASP A 62 2.41 2.98 16.09
N GLU A 63 1.25 3.16 16.71
CA GLU A 63 -0.03 3.16 16.00
C GLU A 63 -0.07 4.36 15.05
N ARG A 64 0.12 4.08 13.75
CA ARG A 64 0.06 5.08 12.69
C ARG A 64 -1.27 4.94 11.96
N GLU A 65 -2.02 6.04 11.90
CA GLU A 65 -3.13 6.17 10.96
C GLU A 65 -2.64 5.77 9.56
N PRO A 66 -3.39 4.95 8.81
CA PRO A 66 -2.98 4.51 7.48
C PRO A 66 -2.72 5.73 6.59
N ALA A 67 -1.45 6.05 6.38
CA ALA A 67 -1.01 7.24 5.63
C ALA A 67 -1.19 7.10 4.10
N GLY A 68 -2.05 6.18 3.67
CA GLY A 68 -2.36 5.91 2.27
C GLY A 68 -3.86 6.02 2.05
N LEU A 69 -4.22 6.39 0.82
CA LEU A 69 -5.61 6.29 0.36
C LEU A 69 -6.09 4.87 0.63
N THR A 70 -7.17 4.75 1.39
CA THR A 70 -7.89 3.50 1.58
C THR A 70 -8.22 2.87 0.22
N PRO A 71 -8.44 1.55 0.15
CA PRO A 71 -8.84 0.90 -1.09
C PRO A 71 -10.06 1.58 -1.76
N GLY A 72 -10.99 2.12 -0.97
CA GLY A 72 -12.13 2.88 -1.47
C GLY A 72 -11.75 4.22 -2.10
N GLU A 73 -10.84 4.97 -1.49
CA GLU A 73 -10.32 6.21 -2.05
C GLU A 73 -9.50 5.97 -3.33
N GLN A 74 -8.77 4.85 -3.39
CA GLN A 74 -7.99 4.48 -4.57
C GLN A 74 -8.90 4.07 -5.74
N GLN A 75 -10.00 3.36 -5.47
CA GLN A 75 -11.06 3.08 -6.45
C GLN A 75 -11.73 4.37 -6.93
N PHE A 76 -12.03 5.29 -6.02
CA PHE A 76 -12.59 6.60 -6.35
C PHE A 76 -11.67 7.38 -7.30
N LEU A 77 -10.37 7.47 -7.01
CA LEU A 77 -9.41 8.15 -7.88
C LEU A 77 -9.31 7.49 -9.26
N SER A 78 -9.27 6.16 -9.31
CA SER A 78 -9.25 5.43 -10.58
C SER A 78 -10.50 5.73 -11.43
N LEU A 79 -11.68 5.71 -10.80
CA LEU A 79 -12.93 6.05 -11.47
C LEU A 79 -12.92 7.50 -11.97
N ALA A 80 -12.59 8.46 -11.10
CA ALA A 80 -12.55 9.88 -11.43
C ALA A 80 -11.58 10.18 -12.58
N LEU A 81 -10.40 9.56 -12.58
CA LEU A 81 -9.40 9.71 -13.64
C LEU A 81 -9.89 9.10 -14.97
N SER A 82 -10.55 7.94 -14.92
CA SER A 82 -11.11 7.29 -16.11
C SER A 82 -12.21 8.15 -16.76
N THR A 83 -13.12 8.67 -15.94
CA THR A 83 -14.16 9.60 -16.37
C THR A 83 -13.52 10.83 -17.00
N PHE A 84 -12.61 11.51 -16.30
CA PHE A 84 -11.97 12.74 -16.78
C PHE A 84 -11.30 12.59 -18.17
N ARG A 85 -10.68 11.42 -18.43
CA ARG A 85 -10.04 11.11 -19.72
C ARG A 85 -11.05 10.84 -20.83
N GLN A 86 -12.16 10.19 -20.52
CA GLN A 86 -13.20 9.82 -21.49
C GLN A 86 -14.15 10.99 -21.83
N THR A 87 -14.30 11.98 -20.95
CA THR A 87 -15.16 13.14 -21.26
C THR A 87 -14.47 14.19 -22.14
N ASN A 88 -15.30 14.86 -22.95
CA ASN A 88 -14.94 16.09 -23.65
C ASN A 88 -14.86 17.29 -22.69
N SER A 89 -14.55 18.48 -23.21
CA SER A 89 -14.42 19.73 -22.44
C SER A 89 -15.62 20.06 -21.54
N ASP A 90 -16.84 19.73 -21.97
CA ASP A 90 -18.06 19.99 -21.19
C ASP A 90 -18.22 19.03 -20.01
N GLY A 91 -17.93 17.74 -20.20
CA GLY A 91 -17.93 16.78 -19.09
C GLY A 91 -16.87 17.10 -18.02
N ARG A 92 -15.70 17.62 -18.42
CA ARG A 92 -14.65 18.05 -17.48
C ARG A 92 -15.07 19.28 -16.68
N LYS A 93 -15.78 20.23 -17.31
CA LYS A 93 -16.35 21.39 -16.62
C LYS A 93 -17.38 20.96 -15.58
N ARG A 94 -18.28 20.04 -15.95
CA ARG A 94 -19.34 19.54 -15.08
C ARG A 94 -18.79 18.76 -13.88
N LEU A 95 -17.77 17.92 -14.11
CA LEU A 95 -17.06 17.20 -13.03
C LEU A 95 -16.38 18.18 -12.06
N LYS A 96 -15.71 19.23 -12.55
CA LYS A 96 -15.11 20.27 -11.70
C LYS A 96 -16.15 21.04 -10.90
N GLN A 97 -17.33 21.33 -11.48
CA GLN A 97 -18.41 22.00 -10.76
C GLN A 97 -18.99 21.12 -9.65
N LEU A 98 -19.21 19.83 -9.91
CA LEU A 98 -19.66 18.87 -8.90
C LEU A 98 -18.66 18.74 -7.75
N LEU A 99 -17.36 18.63 -8.04
CA LEU A 99 -16.33 18.56 -7.00
C LEU A 99 -16.31 19.83 -6.12
N LYS A 100 -16.56 21.01 -6.70
CA LYS A 100 -16.68 22.26 -5.95
C LYS A 100 -17.93 22.37 -5.09
N SER A 101 -19.00 21.61 -5.38
CA SER A 101 -20.21 21.61 -4.52
C SER A 101 -20.07 20.73 -3.28
N PHE A 102 -19.04 19.90 -3.20
CA PHE A 102 -18.76 19.04 -2.06
C PHE A 102 -17.73 19.61 -1.07
N GLY A 103 -17.06 20.72 -1.42
CA GLY A 103 -16.08 21.41 -0.57
C GLY A 103 -16.64 22.70 0.02
#